data_AF-A0AAJ6Y4W8-F1
#
_entry.id   AF-A0AAJ6Y4W8-F1
#
_cell.length_a   1.000
_cell.length_b   1.000
_cell.length_c   1.000
_cell.angle_alpha   90.00
_cell.angle_beta   90.00
_cell.angle_gamma   90.00
#
_symmetry.space_group_name_H-M   'P 1'
#
loop_
_entity.id
_entity.type
_entity.pdbx_description
1 polymer ?
#
loop_
_entity_poly.entity_id
_entity_poly.type
_entity_poly.pdbx_seq_one_letter_code
_entity_poly.pdbx_strand_id
1 'polypeptide(L)'
;MKFGETFMEYLHGEQEGCLDKCAHVEYKRLKKVLKKCRSQGPPSTSCNDEQQQERDSEQNHSLSQVCHCKSCPLCDQMFFSELMREASDIAGCFSSRVRHLLHLHVARGMQRYKLRLRQCFKNDQQIMVEEGRMLIEYVTMNAIAIRKILKKYDKVHSSINGKNFKSKMRSEHMELLQSPWLIELGAFYLNFDGIDGGEFSEFCSRFSCDLRATEPVMTLMLPNYTKLEYGLTCAICLEMVFNPYALSCGHLFCKLCACLAASVLVVEGLKAASSNAKCPVCREAGVYTNAVHMLELDLLVKRRCKELWKERMVAERAETVKQTREYWDLQTKYAIGY
;
A
#
# COMPACT_ATOMS: atom_id res chain seq x y z
N MET A 1 16.64 -15.83 15.33
CA MET A 1 17.40 -14.57 15.36
C MET A 1 17.92 -14.10 13.98
N LYS A 2 17.58 -14.76 12.86
CA LYS A 2 18.23 -14.55 11.55
C LYS A 2 17.63 -13.50 10.59
N PHE A 3 16.44 -12.95 10.87
CA PHE A 3 15.79 -12.03 9.90
C PHE A 3 16.62 -10.78 9.55
N GLY A 4 17.45 -10.29 10.49
CA GLY A 4 18.31 -9.15 10.18
C GLY A 4 19.37 -9.45 9.12
N GLU A 5 19.85 -10.70 9.07
CA GLU A 5 20.79 -11.19 8.06
C GLU A 5 20.06 -11.46 6.75
N THR A 6 18.94 -12.17 6.80
CA THR A 6 18.09 -12.41 5.61
C THR A 6 17.65 -11.12 4.92
N PHE A 7 17.28 -10.09 5.69
CA PHE A 7 16.89 -8.80 5.11
C PHE A 7 18.09 -8.07 4.49
N MET A 8 19.31 -8.23 5.03
CA MET A 8 20.51 -7.67 4.39
C MET A 8 20.88 -8.41 3.11
N GLU A 9 20.84 -9.75 3.14
CA GLU A 9 21.12 -10.58 1.96
C GLU A 9 20.17 -10.22 0.82
N TYR A 10 18.88 -10.05 1.15
CA TYR A 10 17.88 -9.52 0.25
C TYR A 10 18.26 -8.14 -0.33
N LEU A 11 18.61 -7.16 0.52
CA LEU A 11 19.03 -5.83 0.06
C LEU A 11 20.28 -5.84 -0.82
N HIS A 12 21.23 -6.73 -0.53
CA HIS A 12 22.45 -6.89 -1.33
C HIS A 12 22.15 -7.48 -2.71
N GLY A 13 21.24 -8.45 -2.80
CA GLY A 13 20.77 -8.97 -4.08
C GLY A 13 20.00 -7.95 -4.93
N GLU A 14 19.30 -6.99 -4.29
CA GLU A 14 18.58 -5.93 -5.01
C GLU A 14 19.46 -4.80 -5.53
N GLN A 15 20.63 -4.57 -4.92
CA GLN A 15 21.58 -3.54 -5.32
C GLN A 15 22.15 -3.77 -6.74
N GLU A 16 22.02 -4.98 -7.27
CA GLU A 16 22.42 -5.37 -8.63
C GLU A 16 21.24 -5.32 -9.64
N GLY A 17 20.02 -5.03 -9.18
CA GLY A 17 18.78 -5.15 -9.96
C GLY A 17 18.08 -3.83 -10.32
N CYS A 18 16.92 -3.95 -10.97
CA CYS A 18 16.10 -2.83 -11.42
C CYS A 18 15.64 -1.88 -10.29
N LEU A 19 15.77 -2.28 -9.00
CA LEU A 19 15.38 -1.55 -7.79
C LEU A 19 16.43 -0.59 -7.23
N ASP A 20 17.55 -0.39 -7.93
CA ASP A 20 18.56 0.60 -7.57
C ASP A 20 17.90 1.98 -7.32
N LYS A 21 18.13 2.54 -6.12
CA LYS A 21 17.56 3.79 -5.57
C LYS A 21 16.17 3.73 -4.91
N CYS A 22 15.53 2.57 -4.74
CA CYS A 22 14.35 2.53 -3.86
C CYS A 22 14.75 2.73 -2.39
N ALA A 23 13.86 3.36 -1.61
CA ALA A 23 14.01 3.46 -0.17
C ALA A 23 13.73 2.09 0.48
N HIS A 24 14.37 1.78 1.61
CA HIS A 24 14.10 0.56 2.37
C HIS A 24 14.06 0.88 3.86
N VAL A 25 13.49 -0.05 4.63
CA VAL A 25 13.56 0.06 6.10
C VAL A 25 15.02 -0.02 6.53
N GLU A 26 15.51 0.99 7.24
CA GLU A 26 16.87 1.04 7.79
C GLU A 26 16.97 0.18 9.05
N TYR A 27 16.70 -1.11 8.90
CA TYR A 27 16.44 -2.06 9.98
C TYR A 27 17.61 -2.16 10.96
N LYS A 28 18.85 -2.02 10.47
CA LYS A 28 20.06 -1.95 11.32
C LYS A 28 20.10 -0.67 12.14
N ARG A 29 19.84 0.48 11.52
CA ARG A 29 19.87 1.81 12.15
C ARG A 29 18.80 1.89 13.24
N LEU A 30 17.57 1.48 12.93
CA LEU A 30 16.47 1.40 13.90
C LEU A 30 16.79 0.45 15.05
N LYS A 31 17.40 -0.71 14.78
CA LYS A 31 17.89 -1.61 15.84
C LYS A 31 18.95 -0.94 16.72
N LYS A 32 19.85 -0.11 16.18
CA LYS A 32 20.86 0.62 16.97
C LYS A 32 20.22 1.64 17.90
N VAL A 33 19.19 2.37 17.44
CA VAL A 33 18.40 3.29 18.29
C VAL A 33 17.84 2.53 19.50
N LEU A 34 17.22 1.37 19.28
CA LEU A 34 16.67 0.54 20.36
C LEU A 34 17.75 -0.02 21.31
N LYS A 35 18.95 -0.31 20.81
CA LYS A 35 20.07 -0.81 21.63
C LYS A 35 20.61 0.27 22.58
N LYS A 36 20.71 1.53 22.12
CA LYS A 36 21.16 2.66 22.95
C LYS A 36 20.25 2.87 24.15
N CYS A 37 18.94 2.69 23.97
CA CYS A 37 17.97 2.74 25.07
C CYS A 37 18.16 1.62 26.10
N ARG A 38 18.60 0.43 25.68
CA ARG A 38 18.87 -0.68 26.61
C ARG A 38 20.12 -0.45 27.47
N SER A 39 21.11 0.29 26.96
CA SER A 39 22.35 0.60 27.68
C SER A 39 22.24 1.82 28.60
N GLN A 40 21.26 2.71 28.36
CA GLN A 40 20.98 3.85 29.21
C GLN A 40 19.77 3.46 30.09
N GLY A 41 20.04 2.93 31.29
CA GLY A 41 19.02 2.75 32.33
C GLY A 41 18.30 4.07 32.65
N PRO A 42 17.21 4.05 33.44
CA PRO A 42 16.46 5.27 33.74
C PRO A 42 17.41 6.35 34.27
N PRO A 43 17.25 7.62 33.86
CA PRO A 43 17.98 8.69 34.53
C PRO A 43 17.59 8.63 36.01
N SER A 44 18.57 8.42 36.87
CA SER A 44 18.41 8.63 38.31
C SER A 44 17.84 10.02 38.48
N THR A 45 16.55 10.07 38.83
CA THR A 45 15.92 11.30 39.25
C THR A 45 16.62 11.67 40.54
N SER A 46 17.39 12.75 40.51
CA SER A 46 18.00 13.35 41.68
C SER A 46 16.89 13.75 42.64
N CYS A 47 16.60 12.90 43.62
CA CYS A 47 16.02 13.33 44.88
C CYS A 47 17.20 13.45 45.83
N ASN A 48 17.56 14.70 46.12
CA ASN A 48 18.50 15.04 47.18
C ASN A 48 18.03 14.40 48.48
N ASP A 49 18.91 13.68 49.16
CA ASP A 49 19.07 13.79 50.59
C ASP A 49 20.50 13.40 50.95
N GLU A 50 21.14 14.29 51.69
CA GLU A 50 22.51 14.18 52.17
C GLU A 50 22.62 13.05 53.21
N GLN A 51 23.62 12.18 53.07
CA GLN A 51 24.56 11.83 54.16
C GLN A 51 25.65 10.85 53.70
N GLN A 52 26.88 11.29 53.93
CA GLN A 52 28.19 10.63 54.06
C GLN A 52 28.20 9.08 54.20
N GLN A 53 29.06 8.37 53.45
CA GLN A 53 30.43 7.96 53.84
C GLN A 53 30.98 6.81 52.95
N GLU A 54 32.28 6.92 52.66
CA GLU A 54 33.28 5.97 52.09
C GLU A 54 33.02 4.45 52.17
N ARG A 55 33.31 3.67 51.11
CA ARG A 55 34.57 2.90 50.88
C ARG A 55 34.44 1.86 49.74
N ASP A 56 35.59 1.46 49.22
CA ASP A 56 35.88 0.53 48.11
C ASP A 56 35.07 -0.78 48.04
N SER A 57 34.81 -1.29 46.83
CA SER A 57 35.37 -2.56 46.35
C SER A 57 34.81 -2.98 44.98
N GLU A 58 35.70 -3.53 44.16
CA GLU A 58 35.43 -4.23 42.92
C GLU A 58 34.37 -5.32 43.10
N GLN A 59 33.44 -5.46 42.14
CA GLN A 59 33.10 -6.78 41.59
C GLN A 59 32.17 -6.69 40.37
N ASN A 60 32.55 -7.52 39.39
CA ASN A 60 31.79 -7.89 38.22
C ASN A 60 30.36 -8.31 38.55
N HIS A 61 29.36 -7.73 37.87
CA HIS A 61 28.15 -8.49 37.55
C HIS A 61 27.54 -8.07 36.21
N SER A 62 27.73 -8.95 35.24
CA SER A 62 26.98 -9.07 34.00
C SER A 62 25.52 -9.43 34.29
N LEU A 63 24.66 -8.44 34.47
CA LEU A 63 23.21 -8.64 34.49
C LEU A 63 22.55 -7.68 33.52
N SER A 64 21.93 -8.27 32.50
CA SER A 64 21.25 -7.59 31.40
C SER A 64 20.11 -6.71 31.91
N GLN A 65 20.40 -5.45 32.17
CA GLN A 65 19.39 -4.49 32.63
C GLN A 65 18.42 -4.20 31.48
N VAL A 66 17.19 -4.70 31.63
CA VAL A 66 16.07 -4.37 30.76
C VAL A 66 15.58 -3.00 31.18
N CYS A 67 15.39 -2.09 30.23
CA CYS A 67 14.84 -0.77 30.53
C CYS A 67 13.40 -0.96 31.05
N HIS A 68 13.15 -0.59 32.32
CA HIS A 68 11.81 -0.64 32.94
C HIS A 68 10.94 0.56 32.58
N CYS A 69 11.29 1.32 31.54
CA CYS A 69 10.55 2.49 31.12
C CYS A 69 9.39 2.09 30.19
N LYS A 70 8.14 2.26 30.66
CA LYS A 70 6.92 2.01 29.87
C LYS A 70 6.80 2.91 28.62
N SER A 71 7.52 4.03 28.57
CA SER A 71 7.56 4.98 27.45
C SER A 71 8.82 5.86 27.52
N CYS A 72 9.70 5.81 26.52
CA CYS A 72 10.89 6.66 26.46
C CYS A 72 10.66 7.78 25.44
N PRO A 73 10.35 9.02 25.85
CA PRO A 73 9.92 10.08 24.92
C PRO A 73 10.92 10.35 23.79
N LEU A 74 12.22 10.29 24.10
CA LEU A 74 13.29 10.47 23.11
C LEU A 74 13.37 9.32 22.11
N CYS A 75 13.20 8.07 22.57
CA CYS A 75 13.16 6.93 21.66
C CYS A 75 11.87 6.93 20.85
N ASP A 76 10.74 7.27 21.45
CA ASP A 76 9.42 7.28 20.82
C ASP A 76 9.38 8.29 19.69
N GLN A 77 9.79 9.53 19.96
CA GLN A 77 9.80 10.58 18.94
C GLN A 77 10.76 10.25 17.80
N MET A 78 12.00 9.83 18.09
CA MET A 78 12.99 9.55 17.05
C MET A 78 12.68 8.28 16.27
N PHE A 79 12.25 7.21 16.94
CA PHE A 79 12.00 5.92 16.29
C PHE A 79 10.75 5.95 15.41
N PHE A 80 9.64 6.48 15.93
CA PHE A 80 8.37 6.46 15.19
C PHE A 80 8.35 7.48 14.05
N SER A 81 8.96 8.66 14.20
CA SER A 81 9.07 9.63 13.11
C SER A 81 9.94 9.11 11.96
N GLU A 82 11.10 8.54 12.27
CA GLU A 82 12.00 7.94 11.29
C GLU A 82 11.33 6.75 10.57
N LEU A 83 10.69 5.85 11.32
CA LEU A 83 9.99 4.71 10.74
C LEU A 83 8.80 5.15 9.87
N MET A 84 8.09 6.21 10.27
CA MET A 84 7.00 6.78 9.46
C MET A 84 7.53 7.33 8.14
N ARG A 85 8.62 8.11 8.19
CA ARG A 85 9.28 8.64 6.99
C ARG A 85 9.74 7.51 6.07
N GLU A 86 10.45 6.52 6.60
CA GLU A 86 10.90 5.35 5.83
C GLU A 86 9.71 4.63 5.16
N ALA A 87 8.59 4.44 5.88
CA ALA A 87 7.40 3.81 5.33
C ALA A 87 6.74 4.63 4.21
N SER A 88 6.67 5.95 4.36
CA SER A 88 6.16 6.85 3.32
C SER A 88 7.04 6.86 2.08
N ASP A 89 8.37 6.87 2.24
CA ASP A 89 9.32 6.82 1.11
C ASP A 89 9.19 5.48 0.35
N ILE A 90 9.04 4.37 1.07
CA ILE A 90 8.79 3.05 0.47
C ILE A 90 7.46 3.00 -0.27
N ALA A 91 6.38 3.52 0.33
CA ALA A 91 5.07 3.59 -0.31
C ALA A 91 5.11 4.46 -1.58
N GLY A 92 5.86 5.56 -1.55
CA GLY A 92 6.12 6.43 -2.69
C GLY A 92 6.89 5.72 -3.81
N CYS A 93 8.01 5.03 -3.48
CA CYS A 93 8.77 4.27 -4.47
C CYS A 93 7.89 3.20 -5.12
N PHE A 94 7.22 2.39 -4.29
CA PHE A 94 6.36 1.30 -4.74
C PHE A 94 5.26 1.80 -5.68
N SER A 95 4.46 2.77 -5.23
CA SER A 95 3.36 3.32 -6.03
C SER A 95 3.83 3.91 -7.36
N SER A 96 4.94 4.65 -7.35
CA SER A 96 5.50 5.25 -8.56
C SER A 96 5.94 4.20 -9.58
N ARG A 97 6.63 3.16 -9.11
CA ARG A 97 7.14 2.08 -9.97
C ARG A 97 6.04 1.18 -10.51
N VAL A 98 5.09 0.78 -9.66
CA VAL A 98 3.92 0.02 -10.10
C VAL A 98 3.16 0.81 -11.16
N ARG A 99 2.87 2.09 -10.90
CA ARG A 99 2.19 2.94 -11.89
C ARG A 99 2.96 3.01 -13.21
N HIS A 100 4.29 3.10 -13.18
CA HIS A 100 5.11 3.09 -14.39
C HIS A 100 4.96 1.75 -15.14
N LEU A 101 5.15 0.63 -14.44
CA LEU A 101 5.02 -0.72 -14.99
C LEU A 101 3.66 -0.95 -15.65
N LEU A 102 2.57 -0.61 -14.95
CA LEU A 102 1.22 -0.84 -15.43
C LEU A 102 0.83 0.09 -16.58
N HIS A 103 1.35 1.33 -16.60
CA HIS A 103 1.15 2.22 -17.73
C HIS A 103 1.74 1.64 -19.03
N LEU A 104 2.80 0.82 -18.95
CA LEU A 104 3.33 0.10 -20.12
C LEU A 104 2.39 -1.00 -20.61
N HIS A 105 1.73 -1.71 -19.69
CA HIS A 105 0.82 -2.82 -20.02
C HIS A 105 -0.55 -2.35 -20.53
N VAL A 106 -1.16 -1.35 -19.87
CA VAL A 106 -2.50 -0.84 -20.22
C VAL A 106 -2.47 0.09 -21.43
N ALA A 107 -1.30 0.64 -21.82
CA ALA A 107 -1.17 1.54 -22.97
C ALA A 107 -1.75 0.91 -24.24
N ARG A 108 -2.68 1.63 -24.89
CA ARG A 108 -3.33 1.22 -26.15
C ARG A 108 -2.79 2.01 -27.35
N GLY A 109 -2.82 1.38 -28.53
CA GLY A 109 -2.58 2.03 -29.82
C GLY A 109 -1.22 2.74 -29.95
N MET A 110 -1.23 4.02 -30.32
CA MET A 110 -0.02 4.83 -30.58
C MET A 110 0.89 4.99 -29.36
N GLN A 111 0.35 4.94 -28.13
CA GLN A 111 1.14 4.97 -26.90
C GLN A 111 1.99 3.70 -26.77
N ARG A 112 1.40 2.52 -27.02
CA ARG A 112 2.09 1.23 -27.07
C ARG A 112 3.16 1.20 -28.16
N TYR A 113 2.87 1.78 -29.32
CA TYR A 113 3.83 1.89 -30.42
C TYR A 113 5.03 2.80 -30.08
N LYS A 114 4.78 3.99 -29.51
CA LYS A 114 5.83 4.91 -29.07
C LYS A 114 6.70 4.33 -27.94
N LEU A 115 6.11 3.57 -27.02
CA LEU A 115 6.82 2.88 -25.94
C LEU A 115 7.72 1.76 -26.49
N ARG A 116 7.19 0.93 -27.40
CA ARG A 116 7.96 -0.12 -28.09
C ARG A 116 9.09 0.42 -28.98
N LEU A 117 8.92 1.60 -29.59
CA LEU A 117 10.00 2.23 -30.36
C LEU A 117 11.15 2.76 -29.49
N ARG A 118 10.87 3.06 -28.20
CA ARG A 118 11.92 3.48 -27.24
C ARG A 118 12.62 2.29 -26.57
N GLN A 119 11.99 1.12 -26.55
CA GLN A 119 12.51 -0.11 -25.95
C GLN A 119 12.81 -1.12 -27.08
N CYS A 120 14.02 -1.07 -27.63
CA CYS A 120 14.46 -1.95 -28.71
C CYS A 120 14.29 -3.45 -28.35
N PHE A 121 13.39 -4.12 -29.08
CA PHE A 121 13.15 -5.58 -29.17
C PHE A 121 14.05 -6.50 -28.32
N LYS A 122 13.65 -6.70 -27.05
CA LYS A 122 13.80 -7.96 -26.29
C LYS A 122 12.44 -8.27 -25.66
N ASN A 123 12.30 -9.41 -25.00
CA ASN A 123 11.02 -9.94 -24.54
C ASN A 123 10.36 -9.06 -23.44
N ASP A 124 9.75 -7.93 -23.82
CA ASP A 124 9.26 -6.86 -22.92
C ASP A 124 8.34 -7.39 -21.82
N GLN A 125 7.54 -8.42 -22.14
CA GLN A 125 6.60 -9.04 -21.19
C GLN A 125 7.32 -9.74 -20.04
N GLN A 126 8.39 -10.47 -20.33
CA GLN A 126 9.15 -11.18 -19.30
C GLN A 126 9.84 -10.19 -18.35
N ILE A 127 10.36 -9.08 -18.88
CA ILE A 127 10.96 -8.01 -18.08
C ILE A 127 9.92 -7.35 -17.17
N MET A 128 8.70 -7.09 -17.68
CA MET A 128 7.62 -6.52 -16.87
C MET A 128 7.15 -7.47 -15.76
N VAL A 129 6.99 -8.76 -16.07
CA VAL A 129 6.61 -9.79 -15.09
C VAL A 129 7.70 -9.98 -14.04
N GLU A 130 8.96 -9.90 -14.44
CA GLU A 130 10.12 -9.90 -13.54
C GLU A 130 10.12 -8.68 -12.62
N GLU A 131 9.97 -7.48 -13.17
CA GLU A 131 9.92 -6.24 -12.39
C GLU A 131 8.74 -6.25 -11.40
N GLY A 132 7.55 -6.69 -11.83
CA GLY A 132 6.40 -6.86 -10.95
C GLY A 132 6.71 -7.78 -9.77
N ARG A 133 7.55 -8.81 -9.98
CA ARG A 133 7.85 -9.83 -8.97
C ARG A 133 8.76 -9.21 -7.92
N MET A 134 9.79 -8.52 -8.38
CA MET A 134 10.69 -7.75 -7.53
C MET A 134 9.90 -6.74 -6.69
N LEU A 135 8.90 -6.06 -7.26
CA LEU A 135 8.06 -5.10 -6.53
C LEU A 135 7.20 -5.76 -5.43
N ILE A 136 6.66 -6.95 -5.66
CA ILE A 136 5.90 -7.71 -4.66
C ILE A 136 6.81 -8.17 -3.52
N GLU A 137 8.00 -8.67 -3.86
CA GLU A 137 8.99 -9.06 -2.87
C GLU A 137 9.42 -7.86 -2.03
N TYR A 138 9.69 -6.73 -2.68
CA TYR A 138 10.00 -5.45 -2.07
C TYR A 138 8.98 -4.96 -1.07
N VAL A 139 7.71 -4.87 -1.47
CA VAL A 139 6.67 -4.42 -0.55
C VAL A 139 6.47 -5.42 0.59
N THR A 140 6.61 -6.72 0.32
CA THR A 140 6.47 -7.79 1.32
C THR A 140 7.58 -7.76 2.35
N MET A 141 8.84 -7.68 1.92
CA MET A 141 10.02 -7.67 2.78
C MET A 141 10.05 -6.43 3.66
N ASN A 142 9.78 -5.25 3.08
CA ASN A 142 9.66 -4.01 3.85
C ASN A 142 8.51 -4.09 4.88
N ALA A 143 7.33 -4.59 4.49
CA ALA A 143 6.22 -4.76 5.42
C ALA A 143 6.55 -5.75 6.56
N ILE A 144 7.27 -6.84 6.28
CA ILE A 144 7.75 -7.77 7.31
C ILE A 144 8.76 -7.08 8.23
N ALA A 145 9.69 -6.29 7.69
CA ALA A 145 10.68 -5.55 8.45
C ALA A 145 10.03 -4.53 9.41
N ILE A 146 9.06 -3.74 8.93
CA ILE A 146 8.26 -2.82 9.76
C ILE A 146 7.56 -3.60 10.89
N ARG A 147 6.86 -4.70 10.57
CA ARG A 147 6.19 -5.51 11.60
C ARG A 147 7.17 -6.06 12.64
N LYS A 148 8.35 -6.52 12.22
CA LYS A 148 9.35 -7.09 13.12
C LYS A 148 10.05 -6.02 13.97
N ILE A 149 10.32 -4.83 13.44
CA ILE A 149 10.95 -3.76 14.21
C ILE A 149 9.98 -3.18 15.25
N LEU A 150 8.70 -3.07 14.92
CA LEU A 150 7.65 -2.67 15.89
C LEU A 150 7.50 -3.69 17.02
N LYS A 151 7.43 -5.00 16.69
CA LYS A 151 7.45 -6.06 17.72
C LYS A 151 8.71 -6.01 18.59
N LYS A 152 9.85 -5.65 17.99
CA LYS A 152 11.11 -5.50 18.73
C LYS A 152 11.09 -4.30 19.65
N TYR A 153 10.54 -3.17 19.21
CA TYR A 153 10.34 -1.99 20.04
C TYR A 153 9.50 -2.34 21.28
N ASP A 154 8.36 -3.00 21.11
CA ASP A 154 7.47 -3.40 22.23
C ASP A 154 8.19 -4.33 23.20
N LYS A 155 9.00 -5.26 22.67
CA LYS A 155 9.79 -6.19 23.49
C LYS A 155 10.91 -5.48 24.28
N VAL A 156 11.51 -4.42 23.75
CA VAL A 156 12.61 -3.70 24.42
C VAL A 156 12.08 -2.80 25.53
N HIS A 157 10.94 -2.15 25.30
CA HIS A 157 10.34 -1.19 26.24
C HIS A 157 9.25 -1.79 27.13
N SER A 158 8.93 -3.08 26.96
CA SER A 158 7.80 -3.74 27.62
C SER A 158 6.49 -2.93 27.48
N SER A 159 6.23 -2.42 26.27
CA SER A 159 5.12 -1.51 25.98
C SER A 159 4.22 -2.04 24.85
N ILE A 160 3.15 -1.30 24.57
CA ILE A 160 2.23 -1.56 23.45
C ILE A 160 2.32 -0.47 22.36
N ASN A 161 3.27 0.47 22.48
CA ASN A 161 3.33 1.63 21.59
C ASN A 161 3.64 1.24 20.14
N GLY A 162 4.39 0.17 19.90
CA GLY A 162 4.62 -0.38 18.57
C GLY A 162 3.34 -0.91 17.92
N LYS A 163 2.46 -1.57 18.69
CA LYS A 163 1.11 -1.96 18.23
C LYS A 163 0.21 -0.75 17.96
N ASN A 164 0.24 0.25 18.85
CA ASN A 164 -0.52 1.49 18.68
C ASN A 164 -0.06 2.24 17.43
N PHE A 165 1.26 2.33 17.22
CA PHE A 165 1.85 2.92 16.03
C PHE A 165 1.47 2.15 14.75
N LYS A 166 1.45 0.81 14.79
CA LYS A 166 0.93 0.02 13.65
C LYS A 166 -0.51 0.40 13.32
N SER A 167 -1.35 0.61 14.34
CA SER A 167 -2.75 1.03 14.15
C SER A 167 -2.82 2.45 13.59
N LYS A 168 -1.94 3.35 14.04
CA LYS A 168 -1.78 4.70 13.47
C LYS A 168 -1.36 4.67 12.00
N MET A 169 -0.42 3.80 11.62
CA MET A 169 -0.04 3.63 10.22
C MET A 169 -1.21 3.18 9.34
N ARG A 170 -2.14 2.39 9.89
CA ARG A 170 -3.37 1.99 9.18
C ARG A 170 -4.32 3.16 8.97
N SER A 171 -4.54 3.98 9.99
CA SER A 171 -5.40 5.16 9.86
C SER A 171 -4.80 6.23 8.94
N GLU A 172 -3.47 6.26 8.81
CA GLU A 172 -2.76 7.17 7.89
C GLU A 172 -2.44 6.51 6.53
N HIS A 173 -3.03 5.34 6.24
CA HIS A 173 -2.91 4.62 4.95
C HIS A 173 -1.48 4.24 4.51
N MET A 174 -0.58 4.11 5.47
CA MET A 174 0.82 3.73 5.24
C MET A 174 1.07 2.23 5.41
N GLU A 175 0.04 1.40 5.62
CA GLU A 175 0.20 -0.05 5.61
C GLU A 175 0.46 -0.53 4.18
N LEU A 176 1.74 -0.78 3.86
CA LEU A 176 2.22 -1.15 2.53
C LEU A 176 1.43 -2.28 1.84
N LEU A 177 1.01 -3.29 2.61
CA LEU A 177 0.26 -4.45 2.09
C LEU A 177 -1.22 -4.15 1.79
N GLN A 178 -1.73 -3.00 2.23
CA GLN A 178 -3.09 -2.53 1.92
C GLN A 178 -3.06 -1.46 0.81
N SER A 179 -1.92 -1.27 0.15
CA SER A 179 -1.81 -0.32 -0.95
C SER A 179 -2.68 -0.74 -2.13
N PRO A 180 -3.48 0.16 -2.72
CA PRO A 180 -4.21 -0.12 -3.96
C PRO A 180 -3.30 -0.61 -5.09
N TRP A 181 -2.06 -0.13 -5.14
CA TRP A 181 -1.08 -0.55 -6.14
C TRP A 181 -0.73 -2.05 -6.04
N LEU A 182 -0.87 -2.67 -4.87
CA LEU A 182 -0.68 -4.11 -4.73
C LEU A 182 -1.86 -4.91 -5.31
N ILE A 183 -3.08 -4.38 -5.23
CA ILE A 183 -4.27 -4.95 -5.90
C ILE A 183 -4.09 -4.86 -7.42
N GLU A 184 -3.65 -3.71 -7.93
CA GLU A 184 -3.37 -3.54 -9.36
C GLU A 184 -2.26 -4.48 -9.87
N LEU A 185 -1.16 -4.65 -9.11
CA LEU A 185 -0.15 -5.65 -9.44
C LEU A 185 -0.73 -7.06 -9.46
N GLY A 186 -1.55 -7.43 -8.48
CA GLY A 186 -2.23 -8.73 -8.47
C GLY A 186 -3.12 -8.94 -9.68
N ALA A 187 -3.90 -7.92 -10.05
CA ALA A 187 -4.74 -7.95 -11.24
C ALA A 187 -3.92 -8.06 -12.54
N PHE A 188 -2.80 -7.35 -12.62
CA PHE A 188 -1.83 -7.48 -13.71
C PHE A 188 -1.38 -8.94 -13.87
N TYR A 189 -0.90 -9.60 -12.82
CA TYR A 189 -0.50 -11.01 -12.90
C TYR A 189 -1.61 -11.94 -13.38
N LEU A 190 -2.81 -11.81 -12.79
CA LEU A 190 -3.96 -12.63 -13.14
C LEU A 190 -4.46 -12.40 -14.58
N ASN A 191 -4.15 -11.23 -15.15
CA ASN A 191 -4.39 -10.91 -16.55
C ASN A 191 -3.35 -11.57 -17.49
N PHE A 192 -2.12 -11.84 -17.02
CA PHE A 192 -1.08 -12.53 -17.81
C PHE A 192 -1.29 -14.05 -17.85
N ASP A 193 -1.74 -14.67 -16.76
CA ASP A 193 -1.96 -16.12 -16.65
C ASP A 193 -2.94 -16.73 -17.67
N GLY A 194 -3.77 -15.91 -18.30
CA GLY A 194 -4.73 -16.36 -19.31
C GLY A 194 -4.19 -16.44 -20.74
N ILE A 195 -2.92 -16.07 -20.99
CA ILE A 195 -2.42 -15.81 -22.35
C ILE A 195 -1.58 -16.97 -22.89
N ASP A 196 -0.74 -17.65 -22.11
CA ASP A 196 0.07 -18.78 -22.58
C ASP A 196 0.33 -19.80 -21.47
N GLY A 197 -0.02 -21.07 -21.73
CA GLY A 197 0.15 -22.20 -20.80
C GLY A 197 1.59 -22.68 -20.66
N GLY A 198 2.53 -21.80 -20.29
CA GLY A 198 3.94 -22.12 -20.04
C GLY A 198 4.48 -21.47 -18.77
N GLU A 199 5.45 -22.14 -18.13
CA GLU A 199 6.44 -21.81 -17.07
C GLU A 199 6.33 -20.59 -16.10
N PHE A 200 5.37 -19.68 -16.22
CA PHE A 200 5.10 -18.61 -15.24
C PHE A 200 4.32 -19.10 -14.01
N SER A 201 3.93 -20.38 -14.02
CA SER A 201 3.04 -21.06 -13.07
C SER A 201 3.48 -20.99 -11.60
N GLU A 202 4.78 -20.84 -11.29
CA GLU A 202 5.23 -20.94 -9.91
C GLU A 202 4.99 -19.65 -9.10
N PHE A 203 5.10 -18.46 -9.71
CA PHE A 203 4.88 -17.18 -8.99
C PHE A 203 3.48 -16.61 -9.20
N CYS A 204 2.89 -16.81 -10.37
CA CYS A 204 1.48 -16.50 -10.60
C CYS A 204 0.55 -17.23 -9.62
N SER A 205 0.98 -18.40 -9.12
CA SER A 205 0.32 -19.14 -8.03
C SER A 205 0.06 -18.34 -6.75
N ARG A 206 0.77 -17.21 -6.55
CA ARG A 206 0.64 -16.40 -5.34
C ARG A 206 -0.62 -15.54 -5.35
N PHE A 207 -1.11 -15.16 -6.51
CA PHE A 207 -2.38 -14.46 -6.63
C PHE A 207 -3.46 -15.44 -7.07
N SER A 208 -4.62 -15.34 -6.44
CA SER A 208 -5.82 -16.00 -6.90
C SER A 208 -7.00 -15.04 -6.79
N CYS A 209 -8.07 -15.33 -7.52
CA CYS A 209 -9.25 -14.52 -7.47
C CYS A 209 -10.49 -15.38 -7.65
N ASP A 210 -11.44 -15.22 -6.73
CA ASP A 210 -12.77 -15.78 -6.85
C ASP A 210 -13.74 -14.61 -7.08
N LEU A 211 -14.17 -14.46 -8.33
CA LEU A 211 -15.12 -13.43 -8.75
C LEU A 211 -16.56 -13.93 -8.80
N ARG A 212 -16.78 -15.24 -8.66
CA ARG A 212 -18.13 -15.84 -8.77
C ARG A 212 -18.72 -16.19 -7.41
N ALA A 213 -17.91 -16.16 -6.36
CA ALA A 213 -18.38 -16.18 -4.99
C ALA A 213 -19.38 -15.05 -4.70
N THR A 214 -20.18 -15.24 -3.67
CA THR A 214 -21.09 -14.22 -3.11
C THR A 214 -20.33 -12.95 -2.68
N GLU A 215 -19.08 -13.11 -2.26
CA GLU A 215 -18.17 -12.02 -1.95
C GLU A 215 -16.94 -12.14 -2.85
N PRO A 216 -16.87 -11.35 -3.94
CA PRO A 216 -15.73 -11.41 -4.85
C PRO A 216 -14.45 -10.96 -4.14
N VAL A 217 -13.40 -11.77 -4.21
CA VAL A 217 -12.16 -11.57 -3.46
C VAL A 217 -10.93 -11.86 -4.33
N MET A 218 -9.90 -11.03 -4.18
CA MET A 218 -8.55 -11.31 -4.65
C MET A 218 -7.68 -11.70 -3.46
N THR A 219 -6.95 -12.81 -3.58
CA THR A 219 -6.07 -13.31 -2.52
C THR A 219 -4.62 -13.24 -2.95
N LEU A 220 -3.75 -12.79 -2.06
CA LEU A 220 -2.29 -12.87 -2.16
C LEU A 220 -1.75 -13.83 -1.09
N MET A 221 -1.00 -14.83 -1.52
CA MET A 221 -0.23 -15.74 -0.67
C MET A 221 1.14 -15.15 -0.36
N LEU A 222 1.38 -14.78 0.91
CA LEU A 222 2.68 -14.32 1.38
C LEU A 222 3.64 -15.50 1.66
N PRO A 223 4.97 -15.30 1.72
CA PRO A 223 5.96 -16.39 1.82
C PRO A 223 5.82 -17.30 3.04
N ASN A 224 5.10 -16.88 4.08
CA ASN A 224 4.82 -17.69 5.28
C ASN A 224 3.42 -18.31 5.25
N TYR A 225 2.87 -18.60 4.06
CA TYR A 225 1.50 -19.11 3.86
C TYR A 225 0.39 -18.25 4.46
N THR A 226 0.68 -16.96 4.72
CA THR A 226 -0.32 -16.02 5.21
C THR A 226 -1.14 -15.52 4.02
N LYS A 227 -2.46 -15.71 4.11
CA LYS A 227 -3.42 -15.19 3.13
C LYS A 227 -3.69 -13.72 3.40
N LEU A 228 -3.65 -12.93 2.34
CA LEU A 228 -4.10 -11.54 2.34
C LEU A 228 -5.22 -11.40 1.33
N GLU A 229 -6.39 -10.99 1.81
CA GLU A 229 -7.61 -10.94 1.00
C GLU A 229 -8.02 -9.49 0.77
N TYR A 230 -8.41 -9.20 -0.46
CA TYR A 230 -8.90 -7.92 -0.93
C TYR A 230 -10.32 -8.10 -1.44
N GLY A 231 -11.29 -7.55 -0.71
CA GLY A 231 -12.68 -7.54 -1.14
C GLY A 231 -12.84 -6.66 -2.39
N LEU A 232 -13.52 -7.20 -3.40
CA LEU A 232 -13.78 -6.53 -4.67
C LEU A 232 -15.25 -6.09 -4.79
N THR A 233 -15.92 -5.93 -3.65
CA THR A 233 -17.31 -5.45 -3.57
C THR A 233 -17.34 -3.96 -3.29
N CYS A 234 -18.14 -3.22 -4.04
CA CYS A 234 -18.38 -1.80 -3.76
C CYS A 234 -19.30 -1.66 -2.56
N ALA A 235 -18.88 -0.93 -1.53
CA ALA A 235 -19.67 -0.71 -0.32
C ALA A 235 -20.94 0.15 -0.51
N ILE A 236 -21.15 0.74 -1.70
CA ILE A 236 -22.34 1.54 -2.02
C ILE A 236 -23.40 0.69 -2.72
N CYS A 237 -23.06 0.08 -3.86
CA CYS A 237 -24.03 -0.73 -4.62
C CYS A 237 -24.07 -2.20 -4.17
N LEU A 238 -23.15 -2.63 -3.30
CA LEU A 238 -23.02 -4.00 -2.79
C LEU A 238 -22.79 -5.07 -3.86
N GLU A 239 -22.42 -4.65 -5.07
CA GLU A 239 -22.03 -5.51 -6.16
C GLU A 239 -20.51 -5.49 -6.36
N MET A 240 -20.00 -6.41 -7.17
CA MET A 240 -18.61 -6.36 -7.65
C MET A 240 -18.30 -4.99 -8.24
N VAL A 241 -17.09 -4.50 -7.98
CA VAL A 241 -16.66 -3.19 -8.46
C VAL A 241 -16.63 -3.14 -9.98
N PHE A 242 -17.08 -2.01 -10.53
CA PHE A 242 -17.14 -1.75 -11.96
C PHE A 242 -16.51 -0.39 -12.24
N ASN A 243 -15.57 -0.32 -13.19
CA ASN A 243 -14.70 0.84 -13.35
C ASN A 243 -14.11 1.28 -11.98
N PRO A 244 -13.39 0.39 -11.28
CA PRO A 244 -12.99 0.57 -9.90
C PRO A 244 -12.07 1.78 -9.67
N TYR A 245 -12.34 2.50 -8.59
CA TYR A 245 -11.48 3.53 -8.03
C TYR A 245 -11.17 3.20 -6.57
N ALA A 246 -9.89 3.20 -6.23
CA ALA A 246 -9.46 3.19 -4.84
C ALA A 246 -9.27 4.64 -4.37
N LEU A 247 -9.99 5.05 -3.33
CA LEU A 247 -9.76 6.35 -2.70
C LEU A 247 -8.37 6.36 -2.03
N SER A 248 -7.86 7.53 -1.66
CA SER A 248 -6.55 7.60 -0.98
C SER A 248 -6.52 6.89 0.36
N CYS A 249 -7.71 6.63 0.94
CA CYS A 249 -7.90 5.80 2.13
C CYS A 249 -7.95 4.28 1.86
N GLY A 250 -7.64 3.84 0.64
CA GLY A 250 -7.61 2.44 0.23
C GLY A 250 -8.96 1.81 -0.10
N HIS A 251 -10.08 2.41 0.31
CA HIS A 251 -11.41 1.86 0.04
C HIS A 251 -11.78 1.91 -1.45
N LEU A 252 -12.37 0.82 -1.93
CA LEU A 252 -12.64 0.56 -3.33
C LEU A 252 -14.12 0.80 -3.66
N PHE A 253 -14.38 1.55 -4.73
CA PHE A 253 -15.75 1.84 -5.20
C PHE A 253 -15.82 1.80 -6.72
N CYS A 254 -17.03 1.65 -7.26
CA CYS A 254 -17.27 1.91 -8.67
C CYS A 254 -17.12 3.42 -8.97
N LYS A 255 -16.70 3.79 -10.19
CA LYS A 255 -16.57 5.20 -10.59
C LYS A 255 -17.84 6.00 -10.29
N LEU A 256 -19.00 5.50 -10.75
CA LEU A 256 -20.29 6.18 -10.55
C LEU A 256 -20.61 6.34 -9.06
N CYS A 257 -20.44 5.27 -8.28
CA CYS A 257 -20.67 5.29 -6.82
C CYS A 257 -19.77 6.29 -6.09
N ALA A 258 -18.49 6.34 -6.44
CA ALA A 258 -17.55 7.31 -5.87
C ALA A 258 -17.91 8.76 -6.24
N CYS A 259 -18.30 9.01 -7.49
CA CYS A 259 -18.72 10.34 -7.95
C CYS A 259 -19.98 10.80 -7.20
N LEU A 260 -20.99 9.94 -7.09
CA LEU A 260 -22.21 10.22 -6.35
C LEU A 260 -21.93 10.51 -4.87
N ALA A 261 -21.10 9.69 -4.22
CA ALA A 261 -20.71 9.90 -2.81
C ALA A 261 -19.93 11.21 -2.59
N ALA A 262 -19.14 11.64 -3.57
CA ALA A 262 -18.44 12.92 -3.56
C ALA A 262 -19.32 14.11 -3.99
N SER A 263 -20.58 13.88 -4.37
CA SER A 263 -21.48 14.89 -4.94
C SER A 263 -20.88 15.61 -6.15
N VAL A 264 -20.19 14.87 -7.02
CA VAL A 264 -19.62 15.37 -8.28
C VAL A 264 -20.15 14.61 -9.46
N LEU A 265 -20.20 15.26 -10.62
CA LEU A 265 -20.62 14.59 -11.84
C LEU A 265 -19.52 13.65 -12.35
N VAL A 266 -19.94 12.57 -13.01
CA VAL A 266 -19.01 11.60 -13.61
C VAL A 266 -18.12 12.25 -14.68
N VAL A 267 -18.62 13.29 -15.35
CA VAL A 267 -17.90 14.07 -16.38
C VAL A 267 -16.80 14.95 -15.78
N GLU A 268 -17.03 15.53 -14.61
CA GLU A 268 -16.03 16.34 -13.88
C GLU A 268 -14.97 15.43 -13.24
N GLY A 269 -15.40 14.25 -12.77
CA GLY A 269 -14.56 13.24 -12.16
C GLY A 269 -14.20 13.54 -10.70
N LEU A 270 -13.60 12.56 -10.03
CA LEU A 270 -13.35 12.61 -8.57
C LEU A 270 -12.40 13.72 -8.12
N LYS A 271 -11.61 14.29 -9.03
CA LYS A 271 -10.70 15.41 -8.71
C LYS A 271 -11.45 16.71 -8.41
N ALA A 272 -12.69 16.84 -8.89
CA ALA A 272 -13.56 17.98 -8.60
C ALA A 272 -14.20 17.91 -7.20
N ALA A 273 -14.02 16.80 -6.48
CA ALA A 273 -14.61 16.62 -5.16
C ALA A 273 -14.09 17.66 -4.17
N SER A 274 -15.00 18.14 -3.31
CA SER A 274 -14.64 19.01 -2.19
C SER A 274 -13.64 18.30 -1.26
N SER A 275 -12.70 19.05 -0.69
CA SER A 275 -11.81 18.55 0.38
C SER A 275 -12.58 18.08 1.62
N ASN A 276 -13.83 18.51 1.80
CA ASN A 276 -14.71 18.07 2.88
C ASN A 276 -15.49 16.79 2.56
N ALA A 277 -15.46 16.30 1.32
CA ALA A 277 -16.13 15.06 0.94
C ALA A 277 -15.49 13.87 1.67
N LYS A 278 -16.33 13.02 2.25
CA LYS A 278 -15.90 11.93 3.13
C LYS A 278 -16.03 10.56 2.47
N CYS A 279 -15.13 9.64 2.81
CA CYS A 279 -15.25 8.24 2.45
C CYS A 279 -16.54 7.64 3.05
N PRO A 280 -17.38 6.92 2.29
CA PRO A 280 -18.56 6.23 2.82
C PRO A 280 -18.25 5.17 3.88
N VAL A 281 -17.05 4.59 3.84
CA VAL A 281 -16.65 3.50 4.75
C VAL A 281 -15.94 4.04 5.99
N CYS A 282 -14.82 4.75 5.84
CA CYS A 282 -14.03 5.24 6.98
C CYS A 282 -14.34 6.68 7.42
N ARG A 283 -15.20 7.41 6.69
CA ARG A 283 -15.59 8.81 6.98
C ARG A 283 -14.46 9.84 6.95
N GLU A 284 -13.29 9.47 6.46
CA GLU A 284 -12.16 10.38 6.29
C GLU A 284 -12.43 11.37 5.16
N ALA A 285 -12.14 12.65 5.40
CA ALA A 285 -12.33 13.73 4.45
C ALA A 285 -11.14 13.86 3.49
N GLY A 286 -11.38 14.40 2.29
CA GLY A 286 -10.32 14.74 1.34
C GLY A 286 -9.73 13.54 0.58
N VAL A 287 -10.40 12.38 0.65
CA VAL A 287 -9.86 11.12 0.11
C VAL A 287 -10.06 10.92 -1.41
N TYR A 288 -10.83 11.79 -2.06
CA TYR A 288 -11.22 11.66 -3.46
C TYR A 288 -10.20 12.27 -4.43
N THR A 289 -9.49 13.32 -4.03
CA THR A 289 -8.59 14.09 -4.91
C THR A 289 -7.46 13.24 -5.49
N ASN A 290 -6.94 12.30 -4.70
CA ASN A 290 -5.85 11.40 -5.06
C ASN A 290 -6.31 9.96 -5.33
N ALA A 291 -7.60 9.77 -5.67
CA ALA A 291 -8.12 8.45 -5.99
C ALA A 291 -7.39 7.82 -7.19
N VAL A 292 -7.08 6.53 -7.07
CA VAL A 292 -6.40 5.72 -8.08
C VAL A 292 -7.45 5.01 -8.93
N HIS A 293 -7.40 5.20 -10.24
CA HIS A 293 -8.20 4.42 -11.19
C HIS A 293 -7.55 3.05 -11.38
N MET A 294 -8.29 1.99 -11.07
CA MET A 294 -7.79 0.63 -10.96
C MET A 294 -7.96 -0.11 -12.31
N LEU A 295 -7.07 0.19 -13.25
CA LEU A 295 -7.17 -0.21 -14.66
C LEU A 295 -6.98 -1.71 -14.88
N GLU A 296 -6.00 -2.32 -14.21
CA GLU A 296 -5.76 -3.75 -14.31
C GLU A 296 -6.89 -4.54 -13.69
N LEU A 297 -7.42 -4.05 -12.56
CA LEU A 297 -8.57 -4.67 -11.92
C LEU A 297 -9.81 -4.59 -12.81
N ASP A 298 -10.11 -3.44 -13.43
CA ASP A 298 -11.20 -3.32 -14.40
C ASP A 298 -11.03 -4.31 -15.56
N LEU A 299 -9.80 -4.42 -16.09
CA LEU A 299 -9.48 -5.35 -17.16
C LEU A 299 -9.67 -6.81 -16.73
N LEU A 300 -9.28 -7.16 -15.51
CA LEU A 300 -9.46 -8.51 -14.95
C LEU A 300 -10.93 -8.86 -14.84
N VAL A 301 -11.73 -7.97 -14.23
CA VAL A 301 -13.19 -8.14 -14.08
C VAL A 301 -13.83 -8.28 -15.45
N LYS A 302 -13.46 -7.43 -16.42
CA LYS A 302 -13.95 -7.50 -17.80
C LYS A 302 -13.65 -8.82 -18.50
N ARG A 303 -12.44 -9.38 -18.29
CA ARG A 303 -12.02 -10.64 -18.92
C ARG A 303 -12.71 -11.85 -18.29
N ARG A 304 -12.82 -11.89 -16.96
CA ARG A 304 -13.31 -13.05 -16.20
C ARG A 304 -14.84 -13.08 -16.05
N CYS A 305 -15.50 -11.91 -16.04
CA CYS A 305 -16.96 -11.74 -15.86
C CYS A 305 -17.58 -10.94 -17.02
N LYS A 306 -17.35 -11.38 -18.26
CA LYS A 306 -17.67 -10.64 -19.49
C LYS A 306 -19.14 -10.19 -19.62
N GLU A 307 -20.10 -11.08 -19.35
CA GLU A 307 -21.52 -10.76 -19.57
C GLU A 307 -22.04 -9.78 -18.50
N LEU A 308 -21.79 -10.05 -17.21
CA LEU A 308 -22.12 -9.12 -16.12
C LEU A 308 -21.48 -7.73 -16.34
N TRP A 309 -20.22 -7.69 -16.79
CA TRP A 309 -19.54 -6.43 -17.08
C TRP A 309 -20.19 -5.67 -18.25
N LYS A 310 -20.64 -6.36 -19.30
CA LYS A 310 -21.33 -5.73 -20.44
C LYS A 310 -22.69 -5.18 -20.05
N GLU A 311 -23.49 -5.94 -19.30
CA GLU A 311 -24.82 -5.52 -18.84
C GLU A 311 -24.70 -4.23 -18.02
N ARG A 312 -23.76 -4.22 -17.06
CA ARG A 312 -23.49 -3.05 -16.23
C ARG A 312 -22.95 -1.87 -17.02
N MET A 313 -22.08 -2.11 -18.01
CA MET A 313 -21.58 -1.07 -18.90
C MET A 313 -22.69 -0.39 -19.70
N VAL A 314 -23.67 -1.15 -20.20
CA VAL A 314 -24.83 -0.58 -20.90
C VAL A 314 -25.68 0.26 -19.95
N ALA A 315 -25.98 -0.26 -18.75
CA ALA A 315 -26.76 0.44 -17.74
C ALA A 315 -26.10 1.75 -17.29
N GLU A 316 -24.83 1.72 -16.89
CA GLU A 316 -24.12 2.91 -16.42
C GLU A 316 -23.84 3.93 -17.54
N ARG A 317 -23.69 3.48 -18.80
CA ARG A 317 -23.55 4.37 -19.95
C ARG A 317 -24.83 5.19 -20.20
N ALA A 318 -25.99 4.56 -20.11
CA ALA A 318 -27.27 5.25 -20.27
C ALA A 318 -27.43 6.37 -19.22
N GLU A 319 -27.09 6.06 -17.97
CA GLU A 319 -27.10 7.03 -16.86
C GLU A 319 -26.08 8.16 -17.07
N THR A 320 -24.86 7.83 -17.48
CA THR A 320 -23.81 8.84 -17.72
C THR A 320 -24.19 9.81 -18.84
N VAL A 321 -24.81 9.31 -19.92
CA VAL A 321 -25.28 10.16 -21.03
C VAL A 321 -26.37 11.11 -20.56
N LYS A 322 -27.30 10.62 -19.73
CA LYS A 322 -28.35 11.45 -19.13
C LYS A 322 -27.77 12.57 -18.27
N GLN A 323 -26.87 12.26 -17.34
CA GLN A 323 -26.20 13.24 -16.48
C GLN A 323 -25.38 14.26 -17.29
N THR A 324 -24.69 13.81 -18.33
CA THR A 324 -23.89 14.69 -19.20
C THR A 324 -24.79 15.67 -19.96
N ARG A 325 -25.94 15.22 -20.45
CA ARG A 325 -26.92 16.08 -21.11
C ARG A 325 -27.45 17.14 -20.15
N GLU A 326 -27.89 16.74 -18.97
CA GLU A 326 -28.40 17.65 -17.93
C GLU A 326 -27.34 18.70 -17.54
N TYR A 327 -26.08 18.29 -17.41
CA TYR A 327 -24.97 19.20 -17.16
C TYR A 327 -24.80 20.25 -18.26
N TRP A 328 -24.75 19.83 -19.53
CA TRP A 328 -24.59 20.79 -20.64
C TRP A 328 -25.81 21.70 -20.79
N ASP A 329 -27.03 21.18 -20.59
CA ASP A 329 -28.25 22.00 -20.59
C ASP A 329 -28.19 23.08 -19.50
N LEU A 330 -27.67 22.75 -18.30
CA LEU A 330 -27.46 23.70 -17.21
C LEU A 330 -26.39 24.75 -17.56
N GLN A 331 -25.24 24.32 -18.09
CA GLN A 331 -24.17 25.22 -18.52
C GLN A 331 -24.63 26.18 -19.63
N THR A 332 -25.43 25.68 -20.58
CA THR A 332 -26.03 26.50 -21.63
C THR A 332 -27.00 27.52 -21.05
N LYS A 333 -27.85 27.15 -20.08
CA LYS A 333 -28.73 28.11 -19.40
C LYS A 333 -27.94 29.20 -18.67
N TYR A 334 -26.89 28.83 -17.93
CA TYR A 334 -26.00 29.80 -17.27
C TYR A 334 -25.29 30.73 -18.24
N ALA A 335 -24.81 30.20 -19.38
CA ALA A 335 -24.14 31.01 -20.40
C ALA A 335 -25.08 31.97 -21.13
N ILE A 336 -26.36 31.59 -21.29
CA ILE A 336 -27.39 32.39 -21.97
C ILE A 336 -28.11 33.35 -21.00
N GLY A 337 -27.98 33.15 -19.68
CA GLY A 337 -28.44 34.09 -18.65
C GLY A 337 -29.92 34.01 -18.29
N TYR A 338 -30.51 32.80 -18.34
CA TYR A 338 -31.90 32.55 -17.90
C TYR A 338 -32.04 32.29 -16.41
#